data_AF-A0A538FGW1-F1
#
_entry.id   AF-A0A538FGW1-F1
#
_cell.length_a   1.000
_cell.length_b   1.000
_cell.length_c   1.000
_cell.angle_alpha   90.00
_cell.angle_beta   90.00
_cell.angle_gamma   90.00
#
_symmetry.space_group_name_H-M   'P 1'
#
loop_
_entity.id
_entity.type
_entity.pdbx_description
1 polymer ?
#
loop_
_entity_poly.entity_id
_entity_poly.type
_entity_poly.pdbx_seq_one_letter_code
_entity_poly.pdbx_strand_id
1 'polypeptide(L)'
;MDRASSVPSKKNPLAVLALSVSFLATLALSEPAGASQLVDRNATNVHLQVNSRGQALVTYRASGRLRRVLGWGAINARPSASGGKQVSFRLDYSGGWGTYHRRLWRAFPDTCRRYHGPVLTHVVASCTAGDGSYWALQSWRVALPDLGFLPWLPAQKAPWLTLSHWSGETAELEVHTDWIYSGRFQEVFGRLTYLGRPVYGYRTTRGGSPTDRFGRLVFLDTLNAPAYGRGWRRENSFVTHKGTGVFCYGFFRFDPTSGGYAAPPRWPRHHHRGPGVGSRYRLTVMGPGVTPDVSWEEPGLHAYNAKNPVDVAYEQEQNAILDSYRDRLCRHH
;
A
#
# COMPACT_ATOMS: atom_id res chain seq x y z
N MET A 1 -19.55 58.49 -63.27
CA MET A 1 -20.88 57.94 -63.58
C MET A 1 -21.19 56.87 -62.55
N ASP A 2 -22.06 57.25 -61.62
CA ASP A 2 -23.05 56.46 -60.88
C ASP A 2 -22.59 55.20 -60.12
N ARG A 3 -22.48 55.34 -58.79
CA ARG A 3 -23.50 54.99 -57.77
C ARG A 3 -23.49 53.48 -57.48
N ALA A 4 -22.76 53.03 -56.46
CA ALA A 4 -23.04 53.16 -55.03
C ALA A 4 -24.21 52.30 -54.55
N SER A 5 -23.90 51.41 -53.60
CA SER A 5 -24.59 51.10 -52.33
C SER A 5 -24.10 49.71 -51.89
N SER A 6 -23.70 49.37 -50.67
CA SER A 6 -23.71 49.97 -49.31
C SER A 6 -23.11 48.85 -48.42
N VAL A 7 -22.07 49.01 -47.60
CA VAL A 7 -22.00 49.63 -46.24
C VAL A 7 -23.01 49.01 -45.25
N PRO A 8 -22.78 48.84 -43.92
CA PRO A 8 -21.60 49.06 -43.03
C PRO A 8 -21.29 47.82 -42.13
N SER A 9 -20.25 47.75 -41.27
CA SER A 9 -20.14 48.42 -39.96
C SER A 9 -18.79 48.02 -39.34
N LYS A 10 -17.85 48.96 -39.15
CA LYS A 10 -17.57 49.75 -37.92
C LYS A 10 -17.60 48.93 -36.62
N LYS A 11 -16.68 49.07 -35.66
CA LYS A 11 -15.35 49.70 -35.49
C LYS A 11 -14.88 49.18 -34.11
N ASN A 12 -13.61 48.81 -34.01
CA ASN A 12 -12.67 48.73 -32.86
C ASN A 12 -13.05 49.51 -31.57
N PRO A 13 -12.36 49.33 -30.41
CA PRO A 13 -11.25 48.41 -30.03
C PRO A 13 -11.46 47.77 -28.63
N LEU A 14 -10.58 46.86 -28.16
CA LEU A 14 -10.12 46.79 -26.74
C LEU A 14 -9.28 45.53 -26.47
N ALA A 15 -8.13 45.76 -25.83
CA ALA A 15 -7.38 44.88 -24.93
C ALA A 15 -7.04 43.45 -25.42
N VAL A 16 -5.80 43.28 -25.86
CA VAL A 16 -5.14 41.97 -25.98
C VAL A 16 -4.97 41.40 -24.57
N LEU A 17 -5.93 40.58 -24.14
CA LEU A 17 -5.78 39.69 -22.98
C LEU A 17 -5.03 38.44 -23.44
N ALA A 18 -3.77 38.34 -23.04
CA ALA A 18 -2.99 37.12 -23.14
C ALA A 18 -3.64 36.01 -22.28
N LEU A 19 -4.45 35.16 -22.90
CA LEU A 19 -4.94 33.93 -22.26
C LEU A 19 -3.78 32.94 -22.17
N SER A 20 -3.15 32.99 -21.00
CA SER A 20 -2.23 31.97 -20.51
C SER A 20 -3.05 30.69 -20.32
N VAL A 21 -2.96 29.75 -21.27
CA VAL A 21 -3.52 28.41 -21.11
C VAL A 21 -2.62 27.67 -20.12
N SER A 22 -2.94 27.80 -18.85
CA SER A 22 -2.37 27.00 -17.77
C SER A 22 -2.76 25.54 -17.99
N PHE A 23 -1.88 24.78 -18.65
CA PHE A 23 -1.96 23.33 -18.73
C PHE A 23 -1.67 22.76 -17.33
N LEU A 24 -2.69 22.75 -16.47
CA LEU A 24 -2.68 21.99 -15.22
C LEU A 24 -2.64 20.51 -15.61
N ALA A 25 -1.44 19.99 -15.78
CA ALA A 25 -1.18 18.56 -15.81
C ALA A 25 -1.58 17.99 -14.44
N THR A 26 -2.84 17.58 -14.31
CA THR A 26 -3.28 16.69 -13.25
C THR A 26 -2.50 15.40 -13.43
N LEU A 27 -1.41 15.25 -12.68
CA LEU A 27 -0.78 13.96 -12.40
C LEU A 27 -1.85 13.11 -11.72
N ALA A 28 -2.67 12.42 -12.53
CA ALA A 28 -3.49 11.32 -12.07
C ALA A 28 -2.51 10.26 -11.58
N LEU A 29 -2.20 10.31 -10.28
CA LEU A 29 -1.65 9.17 -9.59
C LEU A 29 -2.69 8.08 -9.72
N SER A 30 -2.53 7.21 -10.72
CA SER A 30 -3.34 6.00 -10.87
C SER A 30 -3.32 5.31 -9.52
N GLU A 31 -4.45 5.29 -8.82
CA GLU A 31 -4.50 4.62 -7.53
C GLU A 31 -4.17 3.15 -7.79
N PRO A 32 -3.17 2.58 -7.09
CA PRO A 32 -2.84 1.18 -7.26
C PRO A 32 -4.12 0.37 -7.01
N ALA A 33 -4.32 -0.69 -7.79
CA ALA A 33 -5.45 -1.57 -7.60
C ALA A 33 -5.26 -2.34 -6.27
N GLY A 34 -5.67 -1.70 -5.17
CA GLY A 34 -5.45 -2.16 -3.81
C GLY A 34 -6.24 -3.42 -3.51
N ALA A 35 -5.61 -4.29 -2.75
CA ALA A 35 -6.24 -5.38 -2.05
C ALA A 35 -5.43 -5.61 -0.78
N SER A 36 -5.97 -5.83 0.41
CA SER A 36 -7.25 -5.45 1.03
C SER A 36 -7.94 -4.20 0.45
N GLN A 37 -9.28 -4.15 0.53
CA GLN A 37 -10.02 -3.14 -0.23
C GLN A 37 -10.10 -1.83 0.54
N LEU A 38 -9.52 -0.77 -0.03
CA LEU A 38 -9.67 0.58 0.49
C LEU A 38 -11.15 0.97 0.55
N VAL A 39 -11.62 1.31 1.75
CA VAL A 39 -12.96 1.84 1.99
C VAL A 39 -12.94 3.36 1.91
N ASP A 40 -12.03 4.01 2.66
CA ASP A 40 -11.88 5.47 2.70
C ASP A 40 -10.52 5.85 3.30
N ARG A 41 -10.27 7.15 3.47
CA ARG A 41 -9.04 7.69 4.06
C ARG A 41 -9.37 8.64 5.22
N ASN A 42 -8.46 8.71 6.19
CA ASN A 42 -8.57 9.56 7.39
C ASN A 42 -9.87 9.33 8.18
N ALA A 43 -10.29 8.07 8.29
CA ALA A 43 -11.47 7.66 9.01
C ALA A 43 -11.24 7.64 10.53
N THR A 44 -12.21 8.11 11.30
CA THR A 44 -12.24 8.05 12.77
C THR A 44 -13.58 7.51 13.25
N ASN A 45 -13.68 7.14 14.54
CA ASN A 45 -14.89 6.54 15.13
C ASN A 45 -15.40 5.37 14.29
N VAL A 46 -14.49 4.44 13.99
CA VAL A 46 -14.72 3.32 13.08
C VAL A 46 -15.48 2.22 13.83
N HIS A 47 -16.58 1.76 13.23
CA HIS A 47 -17.40 0.66 13.72
C HIS A 47 -17.66 -0.33 12.60
N LEU A 48 -17.63 -1.60 12.95
CA LEU A 48 -17.89 -2.73 12.06
C LEU A 48 -19.07 -3.51 12.61
N GLN A 49 -20.04 -3.79 11.74
CA GLN A 49 -21.15 -4.71 12.00
C GLN A 49 -21.21 -5.70 10.86
N VAL A 50 -21.58 -6.95 11.12
CA VAL A 50 -21.61 -8.01 10.09
C VAL A 50 -22.88 -8.83 10.24
N ASN A 51 -23.64 -9.00 9.17
CA ASN A 51 -24.86 -9.79 9.19
C ASN A 51 -24.64 -11.25 8.74
N SER A 52 -25.65 -12.09 8.96
CA SER A 52 -25.66 -13.51 8.54
C SER A 52 -25.70 -13.73 7.02
N ARG A 53 -25.78 -12.66 6.21
CA ARG A 53 -25.74 -12.74 4.74
C ARG A 53 -24.34 -12.49 4.18
N GLY A 54 -23.31 -12.43 5.03
CA GLY A 54 -21.94 -12.14 4.61
C GLY A 54 -21.76 -10.70 4.13
N GLN A 55 -22.42 -9.75 4.81
CA GLN A 55 -22.30 -8.32 4.52
C GLN A 55 -21.78 -7.58 5.75
N ALA A 56 -20.87 -6.64 5.52
CA ALA A 56 -20.37 -5.73 6.53
C ALA A 56 -20.98 -4.33 6.35
N LEU A 57 -21.44 -3.73 7.44
CA LEU A 57 -21.73 -2.31 7.53
C LEU A 57 -20.58 -1.61 8.25
N VAL A 58 -19.84 -0.79 7.50
CA VAL A 58 -18.73 0.00 8.00
C VAL A 58 -19.21 1.42 8.26
N THR A 59 -19.24 1.84 9.53
CA THR A 59 -19.64 3.18 9.94
C THR A 59 -18.43 3.94 10.48
N TYR A 60 -18.21 5.16 10.01
CA TYR A 60 -17.06 5.97 10.42
C TYR A 60 -17.32 7.46 10.15
N ARG A 61 -16.45 8.33 10.66
CA ARG A 61 -16.41 9.75 10.30
C ARG A 61 -15.21 10.04 9.42
N ALA A 62 -15.42 10.77 8.33
CA ALA A 62 -14.37 11.30 7.48
C ALA A 62 -14.79 12.66 6.92
N SER A 63 -13.86 13.62 6.88
CA SER A 63 -14.11 14.99 6.40
C SER A 63 -15.35 15.64 7.06
N GLY A 64 -15.50 15.46 8.37
CA GLY A 64 -16.62 15.98 9.16
C GLY A 64 -17.97 15.27 8.96
N ARG A 65 -18.07 14.28 8.06
CA ARG A 65 -19.32 13.59 7.73
C ARG A 65 -19.33 12.18 8.30
N LEU A 66 -20.50 11.76 8.79
CA LEU A 66 -20.76 10.36 9.10
C LEU A 66 -20.97 9.58 7.80
N ARG A 67 -20.21 8.51 7.62
CA ARG A 67 -20.25 7.62 6.46
C ARG A 67 -20.75 6.25 6.90
N ARG A 68 -21.47 5.59 6.00
CA ARG A 68 -21.98 4.23 6.16
C ARG A 68 -21.80 3.50 4.85
N VAL A 69 -20.91 2.53 4.84
CA VAL A 69 -20.53 1.78 3.64
C VAL A 69 -20.92 0.33 3.86
N LEU A 70 -21.73 -0.20 2.96
CA LEU A 70 -22.05 -1.63 2.93
C LEU A 70 -21.03 -2.34 2.04
N GLY A 71 -20.39 -3.41 2.52
CA GLY A 71 -19.42 -4.22 1.79
C GLY A 71 -19.77 -5.71 1.79
N TRP A 72 -19.71 -6.39 0.64
CA TRP A 72 -20.04 -7.82 0.55
C TRP A 72 -19.48 -8.49 -0.72
N GLY A 73 -19.67 -9.81 -0.82
CA GLY A 73 -19.47 -10.57 -2.05
C GLY A 73 -18.03 -11.00 -2.34
N ALA A 74 -17.13 -10.89 -1.37
CA ALA A 74 -15.76 -11.39 -1.47
C ALA A 74 -15.30 -11.98 -0.15
N ILE A 75 -14.48 -13.02 -0.23
CA ILE A 75 -13.78 -13.68 0.89
C ILE A 75 -12.44 -14.21 0.38
N ASN A 76 -11.42 -14.24 1.25
CA ASN A 76 -10.09 -14.81 1.00
C ASN A 76 -9.36 -14.16 -0.20
N ALA A 77 -8.46 -14.92 -0.83
CA ALA A 77 -7.78 -14.55 -2.06
C ALA A 77 -7.75 -15.74 -3.03
N ARG A 78 -7.65 -15.43 -4.31
CA ARG A 78 -7.29 -16.39 -5.36
C ARG A 78 -5.77 -16.38 -5.55
N PRO A 79 -5.16 -17.54 -5.86
CA PRO A 79 -3.76 -17.60 -6.27
C PRO A 79 -3.47 -16.68 -7.45
N SER A 80 -2.24 -16.16 -7.51
CA SER A 80 -1.74 -15.35 -8.63
C SER A 80 -1.90 -16.11 -9.95
N ALA A 81 -2.67 -15.56 -10.88
CA ALA A 81 -2.92 -16.18 -12.19
C ALA A 81 -2.92 -15.14 -13.31
N SER A 82 -2.21 -15.43 -14.39
CA SER A 82 -2.14 -14.52 -15.55
C SER A 82 -3.51 -14.45 -16.23
N GLY A 83 -3.97 -13.24 -16.53
CA GLY A 83 -5.33 -13.00 -17.06
C GLY A 83 -6.46 -13.29 -16.07
N GLY A 84 -6.15 -13.72 -14.84
CA GLY A 84 -7.13 -14.02 -13.81
C GLY A 84 -7.79 -12.77 -13.24
N LYS A 85 -8.93 -12.98 -12.56
CA LYS A 85 -9.58 -11.94 -11.76
C LYS A 85 -9.44 -12.31 -10.29
N GLN A 86 -8.83 -11.41 -9.52
CA GLN A 86 -8.80 -11.49 -8.06
C GLN A 86 -10.19 -11.18 -7.47
N VAL A 87 -10.46 -11.67 -6.26
CA VAL A 87 -11.68 -11.34 -5.51
C VAL A 87 -11.69 -9.87 -5.06
N SER A 88 -12.87 -9.26 -4.98
CA SER A 88 -13.06 -7.87 -4.54
C SER A 88 -14.48 -7.66 -4.03
N PHE A 89 -14.64 -6.85 -2.98
CA PHE A 89 -15.94 -6.46 -2.47
C PHE A 89 -16.71 -5.60 -3.47
N ARG A 90 -18.03 -5.77 -3.43
CA ARG A 90 -18.99 -4.75 -3.84
C ARG A 90 -19.15 -3.78 -2.67
N LEU A 91 -19.03 -2.48 -2.93
CA LEU A 91 -19.17 -1.42 -1.93
C LEU A 91 -20.33 -0.50 -2.31
N ASP A 92 -21.19 -0.21 -1.34
CA ASP A 92 -22.28 0.77 -1.43
C ASP A 92 -22.10 1.85 -0.36
N TYR A 93 -21.66 3.02 -0.81
CA TYR A 93 -21.36 4.18 0.04
C TYR A 93 -22.59 4.95 0.55
N SER A 94 -23.80 4.50 0.20
CA SER A 94 -25.07 5.09 0.64
C SER A 94 -25.70 4.40 1.86
N GLY A 95 -25.03 3.36 2.40
CA GLY A 95 -25.55 2.57 3.53
C GLY A 95 -26.72 1.66 3.15
N GLY A 96 -26.73 1.17 1.90
CA GLY A 96 -27.70 0.20 1.37
C GLY A 96 -28.74 0.79 0.41
N TRP A 97 -28.80 2.11 0.24
CA TRP A 97 -29.78 2.73 -0.67
C TRP A 97 -29.48 2.42 -2.14
N GLY A 98 -28.22 2.47 -2.54
CA GLY A 98 -27.79 2.19 -3.91
C GLY A 98 -28.04 0.74 -4.33
N THR A 99 -27.97 -0.19 -3.36
CA THR A 99 -28.13 -1.63 -3.62
C THR A 99 -29.56 -2.13 -3.41
N TYR A 100 -30.24 -1.64 -2.36
CA TYR A 100 -31.53 -2.16 -1.91
C TYR A 100 -32.66 -1.15 -1.95
N HIS A 101 -32.39 0.11 -2.35
CA HIS A 101 -33.34 1.22 -2.27
C HIS A 101 -33.93 1.39 -0.86
N ARG A 102 -33.15 1.02 0.17
CA ARG A 102 -33.54 1.07 1.58
C ARG A 102 -32.36 1.51 2.44
N ARG A 103 -32.65 2.22 3.52
CA ARG A 103 -31.66 2.62 4.53
C ARG A 103 -31.34 1.45 5.46
N LEU A 104 -30.70 0.40 4.92
CA LEU A 104 -30.40 -0.84 5.66
C LEU A 104 -29.67 -0.58 6.98
N TRP A 105 -28.82 0.44 7.01
CA TRP A 105 -28.08 0.81 8.21
C TRP A 105 -28.93 1.07 9.46
N ARG A 106 -30.22 1.41 9.33
CA ARG A 106 -31.09 1.70 10.48
C ARG A 106 -31.46 0.47 11.30
N ALA A 107 -31.51 -0.69 10.67
CA ALA A 107 -31.93 -1.95 11.27
C ALA A 107 -31.03 -3.08 10.77
N PHE A 108 -29.72 -2.80 10.68
CA PHE A 108 -28.74 -3.77 10.19
C PHE A 108 -28.56 -4.85 11.26
N PRO A 109 -28.94 -6.12 10.97
CA PRO A 109 -28.83 -7.18 11.95
C PRO A 109 -27.36 -7.55 12.13
N ASP A 110 -26.88 -7.49 13.36
CA ASP A 110 -25.48 -7.69 13.67
C ASP A 110 -25.24 -9.05 14.33
N THR A 111 -24.35 -9.82 13.72
CA THR A 111 -23.89 -11.14 14.17
C THR A 111 -22.42 -11.13 14.55
N CYS A 112 -21.79 -9.95 14.53
CA CYS A 112 -20.40 -9.71 14.86
C CYS A 112 -20.14 -10.06 16.33
N ARG A 113 -19.37 -11.12 16.56
CA ARG A 113 -18.93 -11.57 17.89
C ARG A 113 -17.48 -11.16 18.13
N ARG A 114 -17.03 -11.26 19.39
CA ARG A 114 -15.63 -11.02 19.75
C ARG A 114 -14.71 -11.81 18.82
N TYR A 115 -13.80 -11.09 18.17
CA TYR A 115 -12.79 -11.65 17.30
C TYR A 115 -11.90 -12.63 18.06
N HIS A 116 -11.70 -13.82 17.49
CA HIS A 116 -10.81 -14.86 18.04
C HIS A 116 -9.88 -15.48 16.99
N GLY A 117 -9.70 -14.80 15.85
CA GLY A 117 -8.80 -15.24 14.80
C GLY A 117 -7.32 -14.89 15.07
N PRO A 118 -6.45 -15.03 14.05
CA PRO A 118 -5.03 -14.68 14.12
C PRO A 118 -4.77 -13.23 14.57
N VAL A 119 -3.59 -12.95 15.13
CA VAL A 119 -3.21 -11.58 15.50
C VAL A 119 -3.17 -10.70 14.27
N LEU A 120 -3.76 -9.51 14.36
CA LEU A 120 -3.83 -8.54 13.28
C LEU A 120 -3.00 -7.31 13.59
N THR A 121 -2.33 -6.77 12.58
CA THR A 121 -1.66 -5.47 12.63
C THR A 121 -2.66 -4.34 12.35
N HIS A 122 -2.41 -3.14 12.89
CA HIS A 122 -3.17 -1.92 12.56
C HIS A 122 -4.70 -2.03 12.68
N VAL A 123 -5.21 -2.96 13.47
CA VAL A 123 -6.66 -3.22 13.60
C VAL A 123 -7.35 -2.06 14.32
N VAL A 124 -8.46 -1.59 13.75
CA VAL A 124 -9.34 -0.57 14.37
C VAL A 124 -10.72 -1.11 14.70
N ALA A 125 -11.15 -2.18 14.01
CA ALA A 125 -12.31 -2.98 14.36
C ALA A 125 -12.15 -4.37 13.77
N SER A 126 -12.66 -5.40 14.44
CA SER A 126 -12.66 -6.77 13.92
C SER A 126 -13.76 -7.58 14.59
N CYS A 127 -14.21 -8.64 13.91
CA CYS A 127 -15.06 -9.64 14.53
C CYS A 127 -15.04 -10.98 13.82
N THR A 128 -15.56 -11.97 14.55
CA THR A 128 -15.95 -13.26 13.98
C THR A 128 -17.44 -13.22 13.68
N ALA A 129 -17.81 -13.49 12.43
CA ALA A 129 -19.19 -13.57 11.98
C ALA A 129 -19.87 -14.87 12.44
N GLY A 130 -21.19 -14.93 12.31
CA GLY A 130 -21.98 -16.09 12.72
C GLY A 130 -21.65 -17.40 11.97
N ASP A 131 -21.07 -17.31 10.78
CA ASP A 131 -20.62 -18.45 9.97
C ASP A 131 -19.17 -18.89 10.29
N GLY A 132 -18.52 -18.25 11.26
CA GLY A 132 -17.13 -18.53 11.64
C GLY A 132 -16.07 -17.79 10.83
N SER A 133 -16.46 -17.05 9.78
CA SER A 133 -15.54 -16.18 9.04
C SER A 133 -15.11 -14.96 9.86
N TYR A 134 -14.00 -14.34 9.46
CA TYR A 134 -13.42 -13.18 10.12
C TYR A 134 -13.53 -11.93 9.25
N TRP A 135 -13.84 -10.82 9.90
CA TRP A 135 -13.87 -9.51 9.28
C TRP A 135 -12.98 -8.56 10.06
N ALA A 136 -12.28 -7.68 9.36
CA ALA A 136 -11.45 -6.66 9.99
C ALA A 136 -11.44 -5.36 9.19
N LEU A 137 -11.27 -4.27 9.94
CA LEU A 137 -10.91 -2.97 9.45
C LEU A 137 -9.51 -2.64 9.98
N GLN A 138 -8.59 -2.32 9.08
CA GLN A 138 -7.21 -1.93 9.41
C GLN A 138 -6.96 -0.50 8.95
N SER A 139 -6.16 0.24 9.72
CA SER A 139 -5.90 1.66 9.45
C SER A 139 -4.45 2.06 9.66
N TRP A 140 -3.77 2.45 8.59
CA TRP A 140 -2.36 2.86 8.61
C TRP A 140 -1.98 3.73 7.40
N ARG A 141 -0.83 4.40 7.47
CA ARG A 141 -0.38 5.34 6.43
C ARG A 141 0.34 4.61 5.29
N VAL A 142 -0.44 4.16 4.31
CA VAL A 142 0.06 3.48 3.11
C VAL A 142 0.89 4.44 2.24
N ALA A 143 0.36 5.62 1.98
CA ALA A 143 0.89 6.58 1.00
C ALA A 143 2.05 7.47 1.52
N LEU A 144 2.79 7.04 2.55
CA LEU A 144 4.00 7.76 2.95
C LEU A 144 5.01 7.79 1.79
N PRO A 145 5.72 8.92 1.58
CA PRO A 145 6.78 8.96 0.59
C PRO A 145 7.98 8.13 1.05
N ASP A 146 8.61 7.46 0.10
CA ASP A 146 9.82 6.65 0.31
C ASP A 146 11.04 7.52 0.66
N LEU A 147 12.18 6.86 0.88
CA LEU A 147 13.48 7.46 1.20
C LEU A 147 13.44 8.34 2.45
N GLY A 148 12.57 8.01 3.40
CA GLY A 148 12.40 8.61 4.71
C GLY A 148 11.83 10.01 4.70
N PHE A 149 11.15 10.44 3.63
CA PHE A 149 10.63 11.80 3.56
C PHE A 149 9.48 11.99 4.55
N LEU A 150 9.40 13.20 5.11
CA LEU A 150 8.19 13.60 5.80
C LEU A 150 7.11 13.86 4.75
N PRO A 151 5.85 13.48 5.00
CA PRO A 151 4.78 13.69 4.03
C PRO A 151 4.52 15.18 3.81
N TRP A 152 4.60 15.64 2.57
CA TRP A 152 4.34 17.02 2.17
C TRP A 152 2.95 17.20 1.54
N LEU A 153 2.29 16.12 1.13
CA LEU A 153 0.93 16.15 0.59
C LEU A 153 -0.11 15.69 1.63
N PRO A 154 -1.33 16.24 1.63
CA PRO A 154 -2.41 15.75 2.48
C PRO A 154 -2.69 14.26 2.31
N ALA A 155 -2.67 13.76 1.06
CA ALA A 155 -2.89 12.35 0.76
C ALA A 155 -1.86 11.40 1.40
N GLN A 156 -0.61 11.85 1.57
CA GLN A 156 0.45 11.07 2.21
C GLN A 156 0.27 11.00 3.74
N LYS A 157 -0.40 11.99 4.34
CA LYS A 157 -0.68 12.05 5.78
C LYS A 157 -1.88 11.22 6.19
N ALA A 158 -2.80 10.99 5.25
CA ALA A 158 -4.08 10.34 5.49
C ALA A 158 -3.91 8.81 5.63
N PRO A 159 -4.24 8.22 6.79
CA PRO A 159 -4.28 6.77 6.91
C PRO A 159 -5.38 6.21 6.01
N TRP A 160 -5.12 5.06 5.41
CA TRP A 160 -6.10 4.32 4.63
C TRP A 160 -6.89 3.42 5.56
N LEU A 161 -8.21 3.35 5.38
CA LEU A 161 -9.08 2.39 6.05
C LEU A 161 -9.38 1.24 5.08
N THR A 162 -8.89 0.04 5.36
CA THR A 162 -9.07 -1.14 4.51
C THR A 162 -10.04 -2.13 5.14
N LEU A 163 -10.84 -2.81 4.31
CA LEU A 163 -11.76 -3.88 4.72
C LEU A 163 -11.24 -5.22 4.26
N SER A 164 -11.35 -6.20 5.16
CA SER A 164 -10.91 -7.58 4.96
C SER A 164 -11.99 -8.56 5.41
N HIS A 165 -12.11 -9.68 4.70
CA HIS A 165 -13.01 -10.80 4.98
C HIS A 165 -12.33 -12.12 4.60
N TRP A 166 -12.12 -13.01 5.56
CA TRP A 166 -11.41 -14.26 5.32
C TRP A 166 -11.89 -15.38 6.24
N SER A 167 -11.44 -16.58 5.94
CA SER A 167 -11.57 -17.78 6.77
C SER A 167 -10.23 -18.51 6.80
N GLY A 168 -9.93 -19.18 7.91
CA GLY A 168 -8.64 -19.85 8.10
C GLY A 168 -7.48 -18.88 8.28
N GLU A 169 -6.34 -19.23 7.70
CA GLU A 169 -5.07 -18.53 7.86
C GLU A 169 -4.99 -17.21 7.08
N THR A 170 -4.07 -16.33 7.51
CA THR A 170 -3.73 -15.10 6.80
C THR A 170 -2.60 -15.34 5.80
N ALA A 171 -2.23 -14.31 5.03
CA ALA A 171 -0.98 -14.35 4.30
C ALA A 171 0.20 -14.47 5.29
N GLU A 172 1.27 -15.11 4.84
CA GLU A 172 2.53 -15.21 5.57
C GLU A 172 3.55 -14.27 4.92
N LEU A 173 4.05 -13.34 5.73
CA LEU A 173 5.14 -12.45 5.35
C LEU A 173 6.39 -12.93 6.09
N GLU A 174 7.16 -13.77 5.39
CA GLU A 174 8.47 -14.21 5.84
C GLU A 174 9.48 -13.11 5.50
N VAL A 175 10.26 -12.66 6.50
CA VAL A 175 11.27 -11.62 6.33
C VAL A 175 12.52 -11.96 7.13
N HIS A 176 13.66 -11.71 6.49
CA HIS A 176 15.00 -11.89 7.02
C HIS A 176 15.80 -10.61 6.78
N THR A 177 16.89 -10.45 7.53
CA THR A 177 17.85 -9.35 7.37
C THR A 177 19.21 -9.93 7.07
N ASP A 178 20.00 -9.28 6.23
CA ASP A 178 21.37 -9.72 5.95
C ASP A 178 22.29 -8.55 5.65
N TRP A 179 23.57 -8.85 5.38
CA TRP A 179 24.48 -7.95 4.70
C TRP A 179 24.83 -8.48 3.31
N ILE A 180 24.95 -7.56 2.36
CA ILE A 180 25.26 -7.85 0.96
C ILE A 180 26.47 -7.07 0.45
N TYR A 181 27.03 -7.53 -0.66
CA TYR A 181 28.25 -7.03 -1.28
C TYR A 181 29.43 -7.09 -0.30
N SER A 182 29.66 -8.27 0.28
CA SER A 182 30.73 -8.52 1.25
C SER A 182 30.58 -7.66 2.50
N GLY A 183 29.38 -7.62 3.08
CA GLY A 183 29.11 -6.86 4.31
C GLY A 183 28.90 -5.36 4.13
N ARG A 184 29.02 -4.84 2.91
CA ARG A 184 29.05 -3.39 2.66
C ARG A 184 27.70 -2.70 2.88
N PHE A 185 26.61 -3.40 2.60
CA PHE A 185 25.26 -2.86 2.75
C PHE A 185 24.42 -3.84 3.54
N GLN A 186 23.43 -3.33 4.27
CA GLN A 186 22.40 -4.19 4.85
C GLN A 186 21.32 -4.45 3.81
N GLU A 187 20.58 -5.54 3.99
CA GLU A 187 19.36 -5.82 3.25
C GLU A 187 18.25 -6.38 4.12
N VAL A 188 17.04 -6.30 3.58
CA VAL A 188 15.90 -7.13 3.98
C VAL A 188 15.48 -7.97 2.78
N PHE A 189 15.19 -9.23 3.01
CA PHE A 189 14.67 -10.12 1.96
C PHE A 189 13.64 -11.07 2.56
N GLY A 190 12.91 -11.79 1.71
CA GLY A 190 11.91 -12.73 2.18
C GLY A 190 10.90 -13.08 1.12
N ARG A 191 9.74 -13.56 1.55
CA ARG A 191 8.69 -14.05 0.66
C ARG A 191 7.31 -13.77 1.21
N LEU A 192 6.39 -13.42 0.32
CA LEU A 192 4.96 -13.35 0.62
C LEU A 192 4.24 -14.58 0.06
N THR A 193 3.59 -15.32 0.94
CA THR A 193 2.76 -16.46 0.53
C THR A 193 1.35 -16.37 1.10
N TYR A 194 0.43 -17.10 0.50
CA TYR A 194 -0.90 -17.35 1.04
C TYR A 194 -1.30 -18.78 0.71
N LEU A 195 -1.62 -19.56 1.75
CA LEU A 195 -1.88 -21.00 1.64
C LEU A 195 -0.73 -21.75 0.93
N GLY A 196 0.50 -21.43 1.32
CA GLY A 196 1.74 -22.01 0.75
C GLY A 196 2.03 -21.60 -0.71
N ARG A 197 1.26 -20.68 -1.29
CA ARG A 197 1.45 -20.24 -2.69
C ARG A 197 2.00 -18.81 -2.76
N PRO A 198 2.91 -18.53 -3.70
CA PRO A 198 3.50 -17.20 -3.84
C PRO A 198 2.48 -16.15 -4.28
N VAL A 199 2.50 -14.99 -3.62
CA VAL A 199 1.68 -13.84 -3.98
C VAL A 199 2.51 -12.88 -4.81
N TYR A 200 2.06 -12.56 -6.02
CA TYR A 200 2.77 -11.65 -6.93
C TYR A 200 1.84 -11.05 -7.99
N GLY A 201 2.28 -9.94 -8.58
CA GLY A 201 1.59 -9.27 -9.69
C GLY A 201 2.18 -9.61 -11.06
N TYR A 202 1.53 -9.11 -12.10
CA TYR A 202 1.95 -9.28 -13.49
C TYR A 202 2.36 -7.96 -14.15
N ARG A 203 1.90 -6.81 -13.64
CA ARG A 203 2.17 -5.49 -14.23
C ARG A 203 2.32 -4.41 -13.18
N THR A 204 3.29 -3.54 -13.39
CA THR A 204 3.52 -2.33 -12.60
C THR A 204 3.56 -1.09 -13.49
N THR A 205 3.34 0.08 -12.92
CA THR A 205 3.63 1.36 -13.58
C THR A 205 5.15 1.52 -13.72
N ARG A 206 5.60 2.54 -14.45
CA ARG A 206 7.03 2.90 -14.50
C ARG A 206 7.62 3.19 -13.11
N GLY A 207 6.80 3.63 -12.16
CA GLY A 207 7.19 3.87 -10.77
C GLY A 207 7.05 2.65 -9.85
N GLY A 208 6.78 1.46 -10.39
CA GLY A 208 6.72 0.22 -9.60
C GLY A 208 5.37 -0.09 -8.94
N SER A 209 4.36 0.80 -9.05
CA SER A 209 3.05 0.54 -8.45
C SER A 209 2.26 -0.54 -9.23
N PRO A 210 1.66 -1.55 -8.56
CA PRO A 210 0.85 -2.56 -9.23
C PRO A 210 -0.33 -1.96 -10.03
N THR A 211 -0.56 -2.47 -11.24
CA THR A 211 -1.70 -2.10 -12.11
C THR A 211 -2.69 -3.25 -12.32
N ASP A 212 -2.47 -4.35 -11.62
CA ASP A 212 -3.38 -5.50 -11.54
C ASP A 212 -3.81 -5.75 -10.10
N ARG A 213 -4.80 -6.61 -9.90
CA ARG A 213 -5.37 -6.88 -8.58
C ARG A 213 -4.62 -7.96 -7.79
N PHE A 214 -3.56 -8.56 -8.32
CA PHE A 214 -2.74 -9.57 -7.64
C PHE A 214 -1.48 -8.98 -7.00
N GLY A 215 -0.84 -8.01 -7.65
CA GLY A 215 0.37 -7.37 -7.15
C GLY A 215 0.16 -6.62 -5.85
N ARG A 216 1.10 -6.77 -4.91
CA ARG A 216 1.13 -6.05 -3.63
C ARG A 216 2.43 -5.29 -3.51
N LEU A 217 2.35 -4.11 -2.91
CA LEU A 217 3.53 -3.43 -2.39
C LEU A 217 3.78 -3.94 -0.97
N VAL A 218 5.00 -4.38 -0.73
CA VAL A 218 5.58 -4.56 0.59
C VAL A 218 6.20 -3.23 0.97
N PHE A 219 5.78 -2.68 2.12
CA PHE A 219 6.18 -1.37 2.58
C PHE A 219 7.17 -1.53 3.72
N LEU A 220 8.40 -1.05 3.51
CA LEU A 220 9.48 -1.10 4.47
C LEU A 220 9.59 0.23 5.22
N ASP A 221 9.30 0.21 6.51
CA ASP A 221 9.57 1.31 7.42
C ASP A 221 10.83 1.02 8.26
N THR A 222 11.60 2.06 8.58
CA THR A 222 12.79 2.02 9.43
C THR A 222 12.62 2.96 10.62
N LEU A 223 13.07 2.54 11.80
CA LEU A 223 13.00 3.31 13.03
C LEU A 223 14.34 4.01 13.33
N ASN A 224 14.29 5.32 13.55
CA ASN A 224 15.44 6.11 14.03
C ASN A 224 16.69 6.01 13.14
N ALA A 225 16.53 5.81 11.83
CA ALA A 225 17.67 5.81 10.91
C ALA A 225 18.40 7.17 10.96
N PRO A 226 19.74 7.21 11.17
CA PRO A 226 20.48 8.47 11.24
C PRO A 226 20.27 9.38 10.03
N ALA A 227 20.12 8.80 8.83
CA ALA A 227 19.85 9.54 7.60
C ALA A 227 18.46 10.22 7.55
N TYR A 228 17.50 9.76 8.36
CA TYR A 228 16.11 10.23 8.35
C TYR A 228 15.64 10.88 9.65
N GLY A 229 16.41 10.74 10.72
CA GLY A 229 16.11 11.26 12.05
C GLY A 229 15.17 10.37 12.86
N ARG A 230 14.64 10.92 13.95
CA ARG A 230 13.87 10.19 14.96
C ARG A 230 12.49 9.75 14.47
N GLY A 231 12.06 8.58 14.97
CA GLY A 231 10.77 7.95 14.72
C GLY A 231 10.77 7.04 13.49
N TRP A 232 9.61 6.44 13.23
CA TRP A 232 9.38 5.63 12.04
C TRP A 232 9.35 6.47 10.77
N ARG A 233 9.99 5.97 9.72
CA ARG A 233 10.06 6.57 8.38
C ARG A 233 9.97 5.47 7.32
N ARG A 234 9.25 5.72 6.23
CA ARG A 234 9.19 4.81 5.08
C ARG A 234 10.53 4.82 4.37
N GLU A 235 11.23 3.69 4.35
CA GLU A 235 12.45 3.55 3.53
C GLU A 235 12.09 3.34 2.07
N ASN A 236 11.24 2.36 1.78
CA ASN A 236 10.82 2.07 0.42
C ASN A 236 9.51 1.27 0.36
N SER A 237 8.97 1.14 -0.85
CA SER A 237 7.93 0.18 -1.20
C SER A 237 8.28 -0.57 -2.47
N PHE A 238 8.06 -1.88 -2.49
CA PHE A 238 8.46 -2.73 -3.61
C PHE A 238 7.50 -3.90 -3.78
N VAL A 239 7.46 -4.47 -4.99
CA VAL A 239 6.63 -5.63 -5.31
C VAL A 239 7.40 -6.93 -5.11
N THR A 240 6.67 -8.01 -4.89
CA THR A 240 7.22 -9.36 -4.92
C THR A 240 7.45 -9.86 -6.34
N HIS A 241 8.45 -10.71 -6.50
CA HIS A 241 8.89 -11.26 -7.77
C HIS A 241 7.90 -12.30 -8.29
N LYS A 242 7.65 -12.22 -9.60
CA LYS A 242 6.72 -13.10 -10.30
C LYS A 242 7.18 -14.55 -10.22
N GLY A 243 6.30 -15.42 -9.75
CA GLY A 243 6.51 -16.87 -9.69
C GLY A 243 7.04 -17.37 -8.35
N THR A 244 7.82 -16.57 -7.63
CA THR A 244 8.44 -16.95 -6.35
C THR A 244 7.81 -16.25 -5.14
N GLY A 245 7.20 -15.06 -5.34
CA GLY A 245 6.69 -14.23 -4.24
C GLY A 245 7.80 -13.59 -3.40
N VAL A 246 9.06 -13.72 -3.84
CA VAL A 246 10.26 -13.25 -3.14
C VAL A 246 10.41 -11.75 -3.29
N PHE A 247 11.01 -11.09 -2.32
CA PHE A 247 11.50 -9.72 -2.44
C PHE A 247 12.88 -9.63 -1.78
N CYS A 248 13.67 -8.67 -2.21
CA CYS A 248 14.92 -8.27 -1.56
C CYS A 248 15.10 -6.76 -1.76
N TYR A 249 15.67 -6.11 -0.75
CA TYR A 249 15.94 -4.69 -0.75
C TYR A 249 17.23 -4.41 -0.01
N GLY A 250 18.25 -3.93 -0.74
CA GLY A 250 19.47 -3.39 -0.16
C GLY A 250 19.29 -1.93 0.23
N PHE A 251 19.78 -1.58 1.42
CA PHE A 251 19.79 -0.21 1.93
C PHE A 251 20.90 0.60 1.26
N PHE A 252 20.55 1.31 0.19
CA PHE A 252 21.47 2.16 -0.59
C PHE A 252 21.14 3.65 -0.52
N ARG A 253 22.02 4.48 -1.09
CA ARG A 253 21.75 5.90 -1.33
C ARG A 253 21.09 6.09 -2.68
N PHE A 254 19.90 6.68 -2.72
CA PHE A 254 19.13 6.86 -3.95
C PHE A 254 18.96 8.34 -4.31
N ASP A 255 18.98 8.66 -5.61
CA ASP A 255 18.55 9.98 -6.09
C ASP A 255 17.01 9.99 -6.14
N PRO A 256 16.35 10.77 -5.27
CA PRO A 256 14.89 10.78 -5.17
C PRO A 256 14.19 11.44 -6.36
N THR A 257 14.94 12.00 -7.31
CA THR A 257 14.42 12.58 -8.57
C THR A 257 14.44 11.58 -9.74
N SER A 258 14.86 10.34 -9.49
CA SER A 258 14.97 9.27 -10.49
C SER A 258 14.45 7.94 -9.94
N GLY A 259 14.44 6.88 -10.75
CA GLY A 259 14.17 5.52 -10.26
C GLY A 259 12.74 5.23 -9.76
N GLY A 260 11.78 6.11 -10.03
CA GLY A 260 10.38 5.94 -9.60
C GLY A 260 10.04 6.57 -8.25
N TYR A 261 11.03 7.15 -7.55
CA TYR A 261 10.80 7.88 -6.30
C TYR A 261 10.11 9.24 -6.54
N ALA A 262 9.49 9.74 -5.48
CA ALA A 262 8.94 11.09 -5.43
C ALA A 262 9.73 11.94 -4.42
N ALA A 263 10.10 13.15 -4.82
CA ALA A 263 10.76 14.12 -3.96
C ALA A 263 9.83 15.33 -3.68
N PRO A 264 10.03 16.05 -2.56
CA PRO A 264 9.40 17.33 -2.33
C PRO A 264 9.70 18.33 -3.48
N PRO A 265 8.81 19.32 -3.72
CA PRO A 265 9.07 20.36 -4.70
C PRO A 265 10.42 21.04 -4.47
N ARG A 266 11.16 21.30 -5.57
CA ARG A 266 12.48 21.95 -5.57
C ARG A 266 13.59 21.17 -4.87
N TRP A 267 13.46 19.85 -4.75
CA TRP A 267 14.58 19.02 -4.30
C TRP A 267 15.78 19.19 -5.25
N PRO A 268 17.01 19.42 -4.73
CA PRO A 268 18.18 19.58 -5.58
C PRO A 268 18.48 18.31 -6.37
N ARG A 269 18.81 18.45 -7.65
CA ARG A 269 19.26 17.32 -8.49
C ARG A 269 20.51 16.68 -7.86
N HIS A 270 20.63 15.37 -7.99
CA HIS A 270 21.79 14.60 -7.49
C HIS A 270 21.99 14.64 -5.97
N HIS A 271 21.03 15.14 -5.21
CA HIS A 271 21.09 15.09 -3.75
C HIS A 271 20.50 13.77 -3.26
N HIS A 272 21.37 12.77 -3.13
CA HIS A 272 20.99 11.41 -2.72
C HIS A 272 20.55 11.34 -1.26
N ARG A 273 19.57 10.47 -0.99
CA ARG A 273 19.02 10.20 0.34
C ARG A 273 19.25 8.75 0.76
N GLY A 274 19.20 8.51 2.07
CA GLY A 274 19.51 7.21 2.67
C GLY A 274 21.02 7.00 2.91
N PRO A 275 21.46 5.76 3.18
CA PRO A 275 20.61 4.58 3.36
C PRO A 275 19.75 4.67 4.62
N GLY A 276 18.57 4.05 4.62
CA GLY A 276 17.63 4.03 5.74
C GLY A 276 17.95 3.01 6.84
N VAL A 277 19.23 2.73 7.11
CA VAL A 277 19.62 1.79 8.17
C VAL A 277 19.26 2.38 9.55
N GLY A 278 18.39 1.70 10.27
CA GLY A 278 17.85 2.14 11.55
C GLY A 278 17.89 1.03 12.60
N SER A 279 17.37 1.31 13.79
CA SER A 279 17.45 0.39 14.92
C SER A 279 16.44 -0.76 14.85
N ARG A 280 15.37 -0.61 14.06
CA ARG A 280 14.32 -1.61 13.82
C ARG A 280 13.74 -1.44 12.42
N TYR A 281 13.26 -2.53 11.86
CA TYR A 281 12.54 -2.55 10.60
C TYR A 281 11.13 -3.06 10.81
N ARG A 282 10.18 -2.50 10.05
CA ARG A 282 8.83 -3.02 9.95
C ARG A 282 8.48 -3.16 8.48
N LEU A 283 8.05 -4.35 8.08
CA LEU A 283 7.46 -4.57 6.78
C LEU A 283 5.96 -4.76 6.96
N THR A 284 5.16 -4.02 6.20
CA THR A 284 3.70 -4.18 6.15
C THR A 284 3.28 -4.41 4.72
N VAL A 285 2.38 -5.37 4.48
CA VAL A 285 1.82 -5.64 3.17
C VAL A 285 0.30 -5.69 3.24
N MET A 286 -0.35 -5.09 2.26
CA MET A 286 -1.80 -5.24 2.12
C MET A 286 -2.13 -6.67 1.68
N GLY A 287 -3.13 -7.29 2.30
CA GLY A 287 -3.42 -8.72 2.09
C GLY A 287 -3.75 -9.09 0.63
N PRO A 288 -3.39 -10.30 0.13
CA PRO A 288 -3.90 -10.78 -1.15
C PRO A 288 -5.44 -10.83 -1.17
N GLY A 289 -6.06 -10.60 -2.34
CA GLY A 289 -7.52 -10.55 -2.46
C GLY A 289 -8.20 -9.63 -1.45
N VAL A 290 -8.99 -10.20 -0.53
CA VAL A 290 -9.62 -9.48 0.58
C VAL A 290 -9.20 -10.04 1.94
N THR A 291 -8.03 -10.69 2.02
CA THR A 291 -7.43 -11.12 3.30
C THR A 291 -6.87 -9.91 4.06
N PRO A 292 -6.61 -10.03 5.38
CA PRO A 292 -6.10 -8.90 6.16
C PRO A 292 -4.67 -8.53 5.77
N ASP A 293 -4.32 -7.28 6.08
CA ASP A 293 -2.95 -6.79 6.01
C ASP A 293 -2.12 -7.49 7.08
N VAL A 294 -0.86 -7.79 6.77
CA VAL A 294 0.07 -8.46 7.69
C VAL A 294 1.34 -7.64 7.84
N SER A 295 1.98 -7.77 9.00
CA SER A 295 3.21 -7.06 9.33
C SER A 295 4.23 -7.99 9.97
N TRP A 296 5.49 -7.65 9.78
CA TRP A 296 6.64 -8.19 10.47
C TRP A 296 7.45 -7.04 11.05
N GLU A 297 8.05 -7.20 12.22
CA GLU A 297 8.89 -6.18 12.85
C GLU A 297 10.00 -6.82 13.69
N GLU A 298 11.25 -6.49 13.40
CA GLU A 298 12.43 -6.97 14.14
C GLU A 298 13.49 -5.86 14.30
N PRO A 299 14.50 -6.04 15.16
CA PRO A 299 15.69 -5.20 15.18
C PRO A 299 16.38 -5.08 13.82
N GLY A 300 16.97 -3.91 13.56
CA GLY A 300 17.90 -3.75 12.44
C GLY A 300 19.27 -4.32 12.78
N LEU A 301 20.08 -4.54 11.76
CA LEU A 301 21.44 -5.06 11.95
C LEU A 301 22.41 -3.94 12.36
N HIS A 302 23.49 -4.31 13.03
CA HIS A 302 24.68 -3.46 13.17
C HIS A 302 25.52 -3.48 11.88
N ALA A 303 26.63 -2.74 11.86
CA ALA A 303 27.56 -2.81 10.74
C ALA A 303 28.29 -4.17 10.75
N TYR A 304 28.36 -4.83 9.59
CA TYR A 304 29.02 -6.12 9.47
C TYR A 304 30.48 -6.08 9.93
N ASN A 305 30.90 -7.09 10.67
CA ASN A 305 32.29 -7.30 11.05
C ASN A 305 32.79 -8.67 10.60
N ALA A 306 33.59 -8.71 9.54
CA ALA A 306 34.19 -9.94 9.00
C ALA A 306 35.12 -10.68 9.99
N LYS A 307 35.52 -10.03 11.10
CA LYS A 307 36.30 -10.66 12.19
C LYS A 307 35.43 -11.20 13.31
N ASN A 308 34.13 -10.91 13.30
CA ASN A 308 33.17 -11.45 14.25
C ASN A 308 32.62 -12.77 13.69
N PRO A 309 32.93 -13.93 14.31
CA PRO A 309 32.43 -15.21 13.82
C PRO A 309 30.90 -15.32 13.86
N VAL A 310 30.22 -14.55 14.72
CA VAL A 310 28.75 -14.52 14.77
C VAL A 310 28.17 -13.85 13.53
N ASP A 311 28.74 -12.72 13.10
CA ASP A 311 28.27 -12.01 11.90
C ASP A 311 28.48 -12.87 10.66
N VAL A 312 29.65 -13.51 10.54
CA VAL A 312 29.97 -14.41 9.42
C VAL A 312 29.03 -15.61 9.38
N ALA A 313 28.76 -16.24 10.52
CA ALA A 313 27.86 -17.40 10.57
C ALA A 313 26.41 -16.99 10.25
N TYR A 314 25.94 -15.85 10.77
CA TYR A 314 24.62 -15.34 10.48
C TYR A 314 24.46 -15.03 8.99
N GLU A 315 25.39 -14.28 8.39
CA GLU A 315 25.38 -13.96 6.96
C GLU A 315 25.35 -15.24 6.10
N GLN A 316 26.14 -16.26 6.43
CA GLN A 316 26.11 -17.53 5.72
C GLN A 316 24.75 -18.25 5.81
N GLU A 317 24.10 -18.21 6.98
CA GLU A 317 22.77 -18.78 7.18
C GLU A 317 21.72 -18.03 6.35
N GLN A 318 21.74 -16.71 6.38
CA GLN A 318 20.79 -15.87 5.65
C GLN A 318 20.97 -16.01 4.13
N ASN A 319 22.21 -16.05 3.64
CA ASN A 319 22.53 -16.35 2.25
C ASN A 319 21.97 -17.72 1.82
N ALA A 320 22.09 -18.75 2.66
CA ALA A 320 21.53 -20.08 2.37
C ALA A 320 19.99 -20.07 2.30
N ILE A 321 19.33 -19.30 3.18
CA ILE A 321 17.88 -19.10 3.12
C ILE A 321 17.49 -18.41 1.81
N LEU A 322 18.17 -17.32 1.45
CA LEU A 322 17.89 -16.57 0.22
C LEU A 322 18.06 -17.47 -1.03
N ASP A 323 19.15 -18.22 -1.11
CA ASP A 323 19.43 -19.16 -2.20
C ASP A 323 18.37 -20.28 -2.29
N SER A 324 17.84 -20.72 -1.15
CA SER A 324 16.81 -21.76 -1.10
C SER A 324 15.53 -21.37 -1.84
N TYR A 325 15.25 -20.07 -1.97
CA TYR A 325 14.09 -19.57 -2.71
C TYR A 325 14.24 -19.70 -4.23
N ARG A 326 15.46 -19.89 -4.74
CA ARG A 326 15.77 -20.03 -6.17
C ARG A 326 15.23 -18.87 -7.02
N ASP A 327 15.21 -17.67 -6.45
CA ASP A 327 14.82 -16.46 -7.16
C ASP A 327 15.95 -15.99 -8.09
N ARG A 328 15.61 -15.45 -9.25
CA ARG A 328 16.63 -15.04 -10.24
C ARG A 328 17.14 -13.62 -10.03
N LEU A 329 16.40 -12.81 -9.27
CA LEU A 329 16.68 -11.40 -9.09
C LEU A 329 17.30 -11.13 -7.71
N CYS A 330 16.89 -11.88 -6.68
CA CYS A 330 17.51 -11.84 -5.36
C CYS A 330 18.57 -12.94 -5.24
N ARG A 331 19.83 -12.57 -5.43
CA ARG A 331 20.99 -13.48 -5.48
C ARG A 331 22.31 -12.83 -5.06
N HIS A 332 22.21 -11.64 -4.47
CA HIS A 332 23.37 -10.87 -4.06
C HIS A 332 23.66 -11.19 -2.60
N HIS A 333 24.94 -11.34 -2.30
CA HIS A 333 25.55 -11.60 -1.00
C HIS A 333 26.73 -10.63 -0.84
#